data_AF-A0A946XTK5-F1
#
_entry.id   AF-A0A946XTK5-F1
#
_cell.length_a   1.000
_cell.length_b   1.000
_cell.length_c   1.000
_cell.angle_alpha   90.00
_cell.angle_beta   90.00
_cell.angle_gamma   90.00
#
_symmetry.space_group_name_H-M   'P 1'
#
loop_
_entity.id
_entity.type
_entity.pdbx_description
1 polymer ?
#
loop_
_entity_poly.entity_id
_entity_poly.type
_entity_poly.pdbx_seq_one_letter_code
_entity_poly.pdbx_strand_id
1 'polypeptide(L)' 'MPRLIRTAALFFLCQLATISLSAQTPGGGTEWLEGLEWRLVGPYRGGRVTAVTGVRGKPNLYYMGATGGGVW' A
#
# COMPACT_ATOMS: atom_id res chain seq x y z
N MET A 1 22.85 46.48 19.13
CA MET A 1 21.70 46.08 18.28
C MET A 1 21.88 44.78 17.47
N PRO A 2 23.06 44.36 16.97
CA PRO A 2 23.15 43.16 16.11
C PRO A 2 23.04 41.82 16.85
N ARG A 3 23.26 41.81 18.17
CA ARG A 3 23.16 40.60 19.01
C ARG A 3 21.71 40.11 19.17
N LEU A 4 20.74 41.03 19.26
CA LEU A 4 19.32 40.71 19.43
C LEU A 4 18.68 40.13 18.15
N ILE A 5 19.12 40.62 16.99
CA ILE A 5 18.63 40.14 15.68
C ILE A 5 19.13 38.71 15.42
N ARG A 6 20.38 38.41 15.79
CA ARG A 6 20.94 37.06 15.65
C ARG A 6 20.22 36.04 16.52
N THR A 7 19.91 36.37 17.77
CA THR A 7 19.17 35.47 18.67
C THR A 7 17.74 35.24 18.20
N ALA A 8 17.05 36.26 17.70
CA ALA A 8 15.71 36.12 17.14
C ALA A 8 15.70 35.25 15.88
N ALA A 9 16.69 35.42 15.00
CA ALA A 9 16.84 34.61 13.79
C ALA A 9 17.12 33.13 14.08
N LEU A 10 17.98 32.84 15.07
CA LEU A 10 18.23 31.46 15.51
C LEU A 10 16.96 30.83 16.11
N PHE A 11 16.18 31.59 16.88
CA PHE A 11 14.95 31.10 17.47
C PHE A 11 13.90 30.80 16.40
N PHE A 12 13.74 31.68 15.42
CA PHE A 12 12.82 31.48 14.28
C PHE A 12 13.25 30.29 13.41
N LEU A 13 14.55 30.13 13.15
CA LEU A 13 15.09 28.98 12.42
C LEU A 13 14.87 27.66 13.19
N CYS A 14 15.01 27.68 14.52
CA CYS A 14 14.75 26.53 15.37
C CYS A 14 13.26 26.14 15.36
N GLN A 15 12.35 27.11 15.40
CA GLN A 15 10.91 26.85 15.28
C GLN A 15 10.53 26.27 13.92
N LEU A 16 11.14 26.75 12.82
CA LEU A 16 10.93 26.18 11.49
C LEU A 16 11.39 24.72 11.41
N ALA A 17 12.52 24.38 12.04
CA ALA A 17 13.04 23.01 12.07
C ALA A 17 12.10 22.03 12.82
N THR A 18 11.40 22.50 13.86
CA THR A 18 10.43 21.65 14.60
C THR A 18 9.15 21.33 13.82
N ILE A 19 8.72 22.20 12.90
CA ILE A 19 7.50 22.00 12.10
C ILE A 19 7.71 20.87 11.07
N SER A 20 8.90 20.78 10.47
CA SER A 20 9.23 19.74 9.48
C SER A 20 9.24 18.32 10.06
N LEU A 21 9.55 18.16 11.36
CA LEU A 21 9.61 16.85 12.00
C LEU A 21 8.22 16.24 12.22
N SER A 22 7.22 17.07 12.56
CA SER A 22 5.83 16.60 12.75
C SER A 22 5.15 16.14 11.46
N ALA A 23 5.63 16.59 10.30
CA ALA A 23 5.08 16.22 8.99
C ALA A 23 5.53 14.82 8.52
N GLN A 24 6.58 14.27 9.12
CA GLN A 24 7.18 12.99 8.71
C GLN A 24 6.86 11.82 9.66
N THR A 25 6.08 12.05 10.71
CA THR A 25 5.52 10.94 11.48
C THR A 25 4.63 10.15 10.53
N PRO A 26 4.87 8.85 10.28
CA PRO A 26 3.91 8.03 9.55
C PRO A 26 2.60 8.09 10.33
N GLY A 27 1.66 8.89 9.83
CA GLY A 27 0.42 9.17 10.53
C GLY A 27 -0.44 7.93 10.54
N GLY A 28 -0.45 7.22 11.68
CA GLY A 28 -1.39 6.13 11.94
C GLY A 28 -1.08 4.82 11.19
N GLY A 29 -1.59 3.72 11.75
CA GLY A 29 -1.58 2.41 11.11
C GLY A 29 -2.52 2.36 9.89
N THR A 30 -2.92 1.17 9.49
CA THR A 30 -3.85 0.97 8.35
C THR A 30 -5.30 1.32 8.68
N GLU A 31 -5.60 2.05 9.75
CA GLU A 31 -6.98 2.35 10.18
C GLU A 31 -7.78 3.10 9.11
N TRP A 32 -7.12 3.94 8.30
CA TRP A 32 -7.73 4.62 7.16
C TRP A 32 -8.13 3.68 6.00
N LEU A 33 -7.69 2.42 6.04
CA LEU A 33 -8.07 1.36 5.09
C LEU A 33 -9.25 0.52 5.58
N GLU A 34 -9.73 0.69 6.83
CA GLU A 34 -10.75 -0.20 7.43
C GLU A 34 -12.08 -0.25 6.66
N GLY A 35 -12.41 0.80 5.91
CA GLY A 35 -13.61 0.84 5.06
C GLY A 35 -13.39 0.36 3.62
N LEU A 36 -12.19 -0.09 3.26
CA LEU A 36 -11.87 -0.50 1.89
C LEU A 36 -11.94 -2.02 1.72
N GLU A 37 -12.58 -2.43 0.63
CA GLU A 37 -12.64 -3.83 0.22
C GLU A 37 -11.73 -4.08 -0.98
N TRP A 38 -10.92 -5.14 -0.88
CA TRP A 38 -10.16 -5.63 -2.01
C TRP A 38 -11.10 -6.29 -3.01
N ARG A 39 -10.98 -5.88 -4.28
CA ARG A 39 -11.70 -6.52 -5.38
C ARG A 39 -10.77 -6.82 -6.53
N LEU A 40 -11.10 -7.87 -7.28
CA LEU A 40 -10.49 -8.12 -8.58
C LEU A 40 -10.99 -7.05 -9.57
N VAL A 41 -10.06 -6.49 -10.34
CA VAL A 41 -10.39 -5.57 -11.45
C VAL A 41 -10.73 -6.35 -12.73
N GLY A 42 -10.25 -7.59 -12.83
CA GLY A 42 -10.42 -8.46 -14.00
C GLY A 42 -9.34 -8.24 -15.08
N PRO A 43 -9.23 -9.13 -16.08
CA PRO A 43 -9.96 -10.39 -16.28
C PRO A 43 -9.68 -11.43 -15.18
N TYR A 44 -10.71 -12.19 -14.77
CA TYR A 44 -10.61 -13.09 -13.59
C TYR A 44 -9.73 -14.32 -13.81
N ARG A 45 -9.49 -14.68 -15.07
CA ARG A 45 -8.64 -15.80 -15.48
C ARG A 45 -7.90 -15.37 -16.74
N GLY A 46 -6.60 -15.64 -16.79
CA GLY A 46 -5.74 -15.27 -17.91
C GLY A 46 -4.27 -15.53 -17.65
N GLY A 47 -3.43 -15.33 -18.67
CA GLY A 47 -2.00 -15.57 -18.58
C GLY A 47 -1.60 -17.03 -18.85
N ARG A 48 -0.35 -17.38 -18.52
CA ARG A 48 0.23 -18.71 -18.80
C ARG A 48 -0.20 -19.73 -17.74
N VAL A 49 -0.72 -20.87 -18.21
CA VAL A 49 -1.17 -22.00 -17.38
C VAL A 49 -0.18 -23.16 -17.50
N THR A 50 0.22 -23.74 -16.37
CA THR A 50 1.17 -24.87 -16.32
C THR A 50 0.49 -26.20 -16.03
N ALA A 51 -0.69 -26.19 -15.41
CA ALA A 51 -1.45 -27.39 -15.09
C ALA A 51 -2.96 -27.12 -15.10
N VAL A 52 -3.76 -28.11 -15.48
CA VAL A 52 -5.24 -28.10 -15.43
C VAL A 52 -5.76 -29.47 -14.99
N THR A 53 -6.86 -29.50 -14.23
CA THR A 53 -7.56 -30.75 -13.91
C THR A 53 -9.06 -30.55 -13.73
N GLY A 54 -9.86 -31.51 -14.16
CA GLY A 54 -11.32 -31.53 -13.97
C GLY A 54 -11.73 -32.36 -12.75
N VAL A 55 -12.97 -32.19 -12.28
CA VAL A 55 -13.51 -32.99 -11.17
C VAL A 55 -14.53 -34.02 -11.67
N ARG A 56 -14.24 -35.30 -11.42
CA ARG A 56 -15.11 -36.41 -11.85
C ARG A 56 -16.51 -36.26 -11.25
N GLY A 57 -17.53 -36.40 -12.09
CA GLY A 57 -18.94 -36.28 -11.68
C GLY A 57 -19.44 -34.84 -11.49
N LYS A 58 -18.59 -33.82 -11.70
CA LYS A 58 -18.97 -32.41 -11.65
C LYS A 58 -18.73 -31.74 -13.00
N PRO A 59 -19.70 -31.82 -13.93
CA PRO A 59 -19.59 -31.10 -15.19
C PRO A 59 -19.42 -29.60 -14.91
N ASN A 60 -18.52 -28.95 -15.65
CA ASN A 60 -18.17 -27.53 -15.53
C ASN A 60 -17.33 -27.13 -14.30
N LEU A 61 -16.73 -28.08 -13.57
CA LEU A 61 -15.73 -27.79 -12.54
C LEU A 61 -14.33 -28.23 -12.97
N TYR A 62 -13.40 -27.27 -12.95
CA TYR A 62 -11.98 -27.50 -13.15
C TYR A 62 -11.15 -26.61 -12.23
N TYR A 63 -9.89 -26.96 -12.07
CA TYR A 63 -8.86 -26.15 -11.43
C TYR A 63 -7.72 -25.90 -12.43
N MET A 64 -7.07 -24.74 -12.34
CA MET A 64 -5.90 -24.39 -13.13
C MET A 64 -4.78 -23.79 -12.27
N GLY A 65 -3.53 -24.14 -12.59
CA GLY A 65 -2.34 -23.54 -12.03
C GLY A 65 -1.77 -22.46 -12.95
N ALA A 66 -1.72 -21.22 -12.47
CA ALA A 66 -1.16 -20.08 -13.20
C ALA A 66 0.30 -19.84 -12.79
N THR A 67 1.12 -19.35 -13.73
CA THR A 67 2.48 -18.90 -13.38
C THR A 67 2.39 -17.62 -12.54
N GLY A 68 2.76 -17.69 -11.26
CA GLY A 68 2.75 -16.55 -10.33
C GLY A 68 1.35 -16.08 -9.89
N GLY A 69 0.29 -16.60 -10.50
CA GLY A 69 -1.11 -16.28 -10.16
C GLY A 69 -1.80 -17.29 -9.24
N GLY A 70 -1.08 -18.31 -8.78
CA GLY A 70 -1.59 -19.33 -7.86
C GLY A 70 -2.50 -20.36 -8.53
N VAL A 71 -3.49 -20.85 -7.77
CA VAL A 71 -4.47 -21.87 -8.20
C VAL A 71 -5.85 -21.22 -8.28
N TRP A 72 -6.57 -21.51 -9.36
CA TRP A 72 -7.93 -21.03 -9.63
C TRP A 72 -8.88 -22.18 -9.95
#